data_AF-A0A9N9S9E6-F1
#
_entry.id   AF-A0A9N9S9E6-F1
#
_cell.length_a   1.000
_cell.length_b   1.000
_cell.length_c   1.000
_cell.angle_alpha   90.00
_cell.angle_beta   90.00
_cell.angle_gamma   90.00
#
_symmetry.space_group_name_H-M   'P 1'
#
loop_
_entity.id
_entity.type
_entity.pdbx_description
1 polymer ?
#
loop_
_entity_poly.entity_id
_entity_poly.type
_entity_poly.pdbx_seq_one_letter_code
_entity_poly.pdbx_strand_id
1 'polypeptide(L)'
;MPGCKQQSYFAQGVEGNEEADRDKNSNGPVDRMGRMASHILNQHSFYPLYPPLKDMCIDHELLEQFGALHCKPHILVLPSNLRHFIKNIQDCLVVNPERVTKGYVAGTFARIEISQGSSKSVCDRASSQILRV
;
A
#
# COMPACT_ATOMS: atom_id res chain seq x y z
N MET A 1 15.09 22.08 31.68
CA MET A 1 15.90 20.85 31.50
C MET A 1 16.19 20.68 30.01
N PRO A 2 17.46 20.54 29.60
CA PRO A 2 17.87 20.51 28.21
C PRO A 2 17.72 19.11 27.56
N GLY A 3 17.41 19.12 26.26
CA GLY A 3 17.73 18.14 25.22
C GLY A 3 17.72 16.63 25.52
N CYS A 4 16.65 15.93 25.14
CA CYS A 4 16.74 14.51 24.78
C CYS A 4 17.01 14.41 23.27
N LYS A 5 18.28 14.19 22.92
CA LYS A 5 18.70 13.87 21.55
C LYS A 5 18.22 12.44 21.23
N GLN A 6 17.35 12.27 20.24
CA GLN A 6 17.21 10.98 19.56
C GLN A 6 18.12 11.01 18.33
N GLN A 7 19.25 10.31 18.46
CA GLN A 7 20.11 9.94 17.35
C GLN A 7 19.85 8.46 17.05
N SER A 8 19.50 8.21 15.79
CA SER A 8 19.30 6.93 15.13
C SER A 8 20.53 6.02 15.23
N TYR A 9 20.31 4.70 15.30
CA TYR A 9 21.26 3.72 14.79
C TYR A 9 20.57 2.53 14.11
N PHE A 10 21.15 2.22 12.95
CA PHE A 10 20.92 1.14 12.02
C PHE A 10 21.01 -0.25 12.66
N ALA A 11 20.24 -1.20 12.14
CA ALA A 11 20.61 -2.62 12.15
C ALA A 11 20.97 -3.03 10.72
N GLN A 12 22.22 -3.47 10.52
CA GLN A 12 22.66 -4.18 9.32
C GLN A 12 22.08 -5.59 9.37
N GLY A 13 21.32 -5.99 8.35
CA GLY A 13 20.80 -7.35 8.25
C GLY A 13 19.79 -7.57 7.15
N VAL A 14 20.19 -7.34 5.89
CA VAL A 14 19.46 -7.72 4.66
C VAL A 14 17.99 -7.30 4.65
N GLU A 15 17.73 -6.02 4.88
CA GLU A 15 16.42 -5.41 4.69
C GLU A 15 16.36 -4.79 3.30
N GLY A 16 15.46 -5.30 2.45
CA GLY A 16 15.07 -4.60 1.24
C GLY A 16 14.33 -3.33 1.65
N ASN A 17 15.06 -2.22 1.72
CA ASN A 17 14.51 -0.88 1.85
C ASN A 17 13.56 -0.61 0.67
N GLU A 18 12.25 -0.72 0.91
CA GLU A 18 11.26 0.01 0.12
C GLU A 18 10.74 1.15 0.98
N GLU A 19 11.58 2.18 1.02
CA GLU A 19 11.23 3.52 1.48
C GLU A 19 10.02 4.00 0.68
N ALA A 20 9.02 4.61 1.33
CA ALA A 20 7.82 5.11 0.67
C ALA A 20 8.22 6.18 -0.35
N ASP A 21 8.41 5.74 -1.60
CA ASP A 21 9.05 6.49 -2.66
C ASP A 21 8.23 7.75 -2.99
N ARG A 22 8.68 8.92 -2.55
CA ARG A 22 8.17 10.22 -3.00
C ARG A 22 8.84 10.52 -4.34
N ASP A 23 8.32 9.91 -5.40
CA ASP A 23 8.84 10.12 -6.75
C ASP A 23 8.63 11.58 -7.22
N LYS A 24 9.73 12.36 -7.21
CA LYS A 24 9.88 13.63 -7.93
C LYS A 24 10.98 13.54 -8.99
N ASN A 25 10.98 12.50 -9.82
CA ASN A 25 11.94 12.38 -10.93
C ASN A 25 11.25 11.86 -12.21
N SER A 26 11.31 12.65 -13.29
CA SER A 26 10.63 12.35 -14.56
C SER A 26 11.37 11.37 -15.48
N ASN A 27 12.49 10.78 -15.04
CA ASN A 27 13.32 9.87 -15.84
C ASN A 27 13.65 8.52 -15.13
N GLY A 28 12.91 8.14 -14.09
CA GLY A 28 13.01 6.82 -13.47
C GLY A 28 12.21 5.74 -14.23
N PRO A 29 12.47 4.44 -13.98
CA PRO A 29 11.58 3.38 -14.44
C PRO A 29 10.15 3.68 -13.99
N VAL A 30 9.21 3.59 -14.92
CA VAL A 30 7.80 3.90 -14.70
C VAL A 30 7.27 3.16 -13.46
N ASP A 31 6.78 3.90 -12.46
CA ASP A 31 6.09 3.34 -11.30
C ASP A 31 4.76 2.69 -11.70
N ARG A 32 4.87 1.46 -12.22
CA ARG A 32 3.73 0.68 -12.69
C ARG A 32 2.79 0.34 -11.53
N MET A 33 3.30 0.06 -10.33
CA MET A 33 2.47 -0.32 -9.18
C MET A 33 1.67 0.87 -8.67
N GLY A 34 2.30 2.05 -8.57
CA GLY A 34 1.63 3.29 -8.22
C GLY A 34 0.56 3.69 -9.24
N ARG A 35 0.82 3.50 -10.55
CA ARG A 35 -0.20 3.74 -11.58
C ARG A 35 -1.41 2.81 -11.45
N MET A 36 -1.19 1.51 -11.25
CA MET A 36 -2.31 0.56 -11.06
C MET A 36 -3.14 0.90 -9.82
N ALA A 37 -2.51 1.22 -8.69
CA ALA A 37 -3.21 1.63 -7.49
C ALA A 37 -3.93 2.98 -7.65
N SER A 38 -3.36 3.92 -8.40
CA SER A 38 -4.01 5.20 -8.73
C SER A 38 -5.30 4.98 -9.54
N HIS A 39 -5.33 4.00 -10.46
CA HIS A 39 -6.56 3.68 -11.18
C HIS A 39 -7.69 3.20 -10.26
N ILE A 40 -7.40 2.36 -9.27
CA ILE A 40 -8.40 1.90 -8.28
C ILE A 40 -9.00 3.10 -7.52
N LEU A 41 -8.16 4.03 -7.07
CA LEU A 41 -8.61 5.24 -6.37
C LEU A 41 -9.45 6.14 -7.28
N ASN A 42 -9.01 6.38 -8.52
CA ASN A 42 -9.70 7.27 -9.46
C ASN A 42 -10.98 6.67 -10.05
N GLN A 43 -11.09 5.35 -10.13
CA GLN A 43 -12.27 4.67 -10.65
C GLN A 43 -13.34 4.44 -9.58
N HIS A 44 -13.06 4.77 -8.31
CA HIS A 44 -14.01 4.70 -7.20
C HIS A 44 -14.70 3.32 -7.08
N SER A 45 -13.98 2.25 -7.41
CA SER A 45 -14.49 0.88 -7.35
C SER A 45 -13.38 -0.06 -6.92
N PHE A 46 -13.71 -1.04 -6.07
CA PHE A 46 -12.79 -2.10 -5.66
C PHE A 46 -12.42 -3.03 -6.82
N TYR A 47 -13.25 -3.11 -7.86
CA TYR A 47 -12.98 -3.91 -9.06
C TYR A 47 -13.43 -3.17 -10.32
N PRO A 48 -12.57 -2.30 -10.88
CA PRO A 48 -12.94 -1.46 -12.01
C PRO A 48 -12.72 -2.12 -13.39
N LEU A 49 -12.25 -3.37 -13.43
CA LEU A 49 -11.96 -4.07 -14.69
C LEU A 49 -13.25 -4.64 -15.30
N TYR A 50 -13.49 -4.29 -16.57
CA TYR A 50 -14.57 -4.86 -17.37
C TYR A 50 -14.06 -5.21 -18.79
N PRO A 51 -14.36 -6.41 -19.32
CA PRO A 51 -15.06 -7.51 -18.66
C PRO A 51 -14.22 -8.15 -17.53
N PRO A 52 -14.85 -8.82 -16.56
CA PRO A 52 -14.14 -9.56 -15.50
C PRO A 52 -13.20 -10.63 -16.08
N LEU A 53 -12.20 -11.03 -15.29
CA LEU A 53 -11.34 -12.15 -15.65
C LEU A 53 -12.18 -13.43 -15.83
N LYS A 54 -11.85 -14.29 -16.80
CA LYS A 54 -12.65 -15.48 -17.16
C LYS A 54 -12.96 -16.42 -15.98
N ASP A 55 -12.05 -16.51 -15.01
CA ASP A 55 -12.19 -17.40 -13.85
C ASP A 55 -12.86 -16.72 -12.65
N MET A 56 -13.35 -15.48 -12.81
CA MET A 56 -13.99 -14.72 -11.75
C MET A 56 -15.50 -14.62 -12.00
N CYS A 57 -16.28 -15.15 -11.05
CA CYS A 57 -17.72 -14.96 -11.04
C CYS A 57 -18.04 -13.63 -10.35
N ILE A 58 -18.43 -12.62 -11.12
CA ILE A 58 -18.87 -11.32 -10.58
C ILE A 58 -20.37 -11.18 -10.83
N ASP A 59 -21.10 -10.94 -9.75
CA ASP A 59 -22.46 -10.42 -9.83
C ASP A 59 -22.38 -8.88 -9.97
N HIS A 60 -22.81 -8.37 -11.12
CA HIS A 60 -22.71 -6.95 -11.43
C HIS A 60 -23.64 -6.09 -10.58
N GLU A 61 -24.83 -6.59 -10.23
CA GLU A 61 -25.79 -5.85 -9.40
C GLU A 61 -25.22 -5.64 -7.98
N LEU A 62 -24.64 -6.71 -7.41
CA LEU A 62 -23.97 -6.62 -6.11
C LEU A 62 -22.68 -5.79 -6.16
N LEU A 63 -21.91 -5.87 -7.25
CA LEU A 63 -20.70 -5.06 -7.40
C LEU A 63 -21.03 -3.57 -7.49
N GLU A 64 -22.09 -3.18 -8.20
CA GLU A 64 -22.55 -1.79 -8.25
C GLU A 64 -23.04 -1.29 -6.89
N GLN A 65 -23.74 -2.15 -6.13
CA GLN A 65 -24.28 -1.79 -4.83
C GLN A 65 -23.23 -1.70 -3.72
N PHE A 66 -22.25 -2.60 -3.71
CA PHE A 66 -21.32 -2.78 -2.58
C PHE A 66 -19.84 -2.60 -2.94
N GLY A 67 -19.49 -2.62 -4.22
CA GLY A 67 -18.11 -2.53 -4.71
C GLY A 67 -17.60 -1.10 -4.91
N ALA A 68 -18.42 -0.08 -4.66
CA ALA A 68 -18.03 1.31 -4.83
C ALA A 68 -17.21 1.86 -3.65
N LEU A 69 -16.19 2.66 -3.97
CA LEU A 69 -15.45 3.47 -3.02
C LEU A 69 -16.12 4.84 -2.89
N HIS A 70 -17.01 4.98 -1.92
CA HIS A 70 -17.76 6.23 -1.67
C HIS A 70 -16.86 7.41 -1.26
N CYS A 71 -15.70 7.13 -0.69
CA CYS A 71 -14.70 8.13 -0.33
C CYS A 71 -13.30 7.57 -0.53
N LYS A 72 -12.32 8.48 -0.65
CA LYS A 72 -10.92 8.10 -0.68
C LYS A 72 -10.52 7.51 0.68
N PRO A 73 -10.05 6.25 0.76
CA PRO A 73 -9.61 5.68 2.02
C PRO A 73 -8.30 6.35 2.50
N HIS A 74 -8.06 6.35 3.80
CA HIS A 74 -6.77 6.79 4.36
C HIS A 74 -5.67 5.75 4.13
N ILE A 75 -6.04 4.47 4.19
CA ILE A 75 -5.17 3.32 3.96
C ILE A 75 -5.91 2.35 3.06
N LEU A 76 -5.27 1.91 1.97
CA LEU A 76 -5.81 0.94 1.03
C LEU A 76 -4.92 -0.30 0.99
N VAL A 77 -5.44 -1.44 1.42
CA VAL A 77 -4.70 -2.70 1.40
C VAL A 77 -5.08 -3.48 0.14
N LEU A 78 -4.09 -3.75 -0.72
CA LEU A 78 -4.23 -4.46 -2.00
C LEU A 78 -3.40 -5.75 -1.98
N PRO A 79 -3.89 -6.82 -1.33
CA PRO A 79 -3.18 -8.09 -1.31
C PRO A 79 -3.12 -8.69 -2.71
N SER A 80 -1.92 -9.08 -3.14
CA SER A 80 -1.74 -9.68 -4.46
C SER A 80 -0.55 -10.64 -4.50
N ASN A 81 -0.35 -11.31 -5.65
CA ASN A 81 0.85 -12.10 -5.92
C ASN A 81 2.00 -11.25 -6.50
N LEU A 82 1.80 -9.93 -6.62
CA LEU A 82 2.86 -9.00 -7.00
C LEU A 82 3.78 -8.74 -5.81
N ARG A 83 5.01 -8.30 -6.08
CA ARG A 83 5.98 -7.89 -5.05
C ARG A 83 5.31 -6.91 -4.08
N HIS A 84 5.56 -7.10 -2.78
CA HIS A 84 5.09 -6.19 -1.74
C HIS A 84 5.49 -4.74 -2.06
N PHE A 85 4.69 -3.78 -1.63
CA PHE A 85 5.04 -2.36 -1.72
C PHE A 85 4.22 -1.54 -0.72
N ILE A 86 4.76 -0.39 -0.32
CA ILE A 86 4.05 0.65 0.43
C ILE A 86 4.25 1.96 -0.33
N LYS A 87 3.15 2.62 -0.73
CA LYS A 87 3.19 3.87 -1.51
C LYS A 87 2.16 4.86 -1.01
N ASN A 88 2.51 6.15 -1.01
CA ASN A 88 1.56 7.23 -0.77
C ASN A 88 1.02 7.73 -2.12
N ILE A 89 -0.27 7.53 -2.37
CA ILE A 89 -0.94 7.87 -3.63
C ILE A 89 -2.13 8.75 -3.30
N GLN A 90 -2.13 10.00 -3.78
CA GLN A 90 -3.21 10.96 -3.52
C GLN A 90 -3.55 11.10 -2.03
N ASP A 91 -2.56 11.06 -1.12
CA ASP A 91 -2.79 11.10 0.33
C ASP A 91 -3.62 9.90 0.85
N CYS A 92 -3.39 8.74 0.22
CA CYS A 92 -3.82 7.42 0.67
C CYS A 92 -2.59 6.53 0.77
N LEU A 93 -2.41 5.87 1.91
CA LEU A 93 -1.35 4.90 2.11
C LEU A 93 -1.76 3.56 1.49
N VAL A 94 -1.24 3.25 0.30
CA VAL A 94 -1.52 2.00 -0.40
C VAL A 94 -0.48 0.95 -0.06
N VAL A 95 -0.93 -0.22 0.38
CA VAL A 95 -0.07 -1.30 0.86
C VAL A 95 -0.43 -2.61 0.19
N ASN A 96 0.54 -3.24 -0.48
CA ASN A 96 0.47 -4.64 -0.87
C ASN A 96 1.38 -5.44 0.07
N PRO A 97 0.83 -6.24 1.01
CA PRO A 97 1.63 -7.08 1.89
C PRO A 97 2.16 -8.35 1.22
N GLU A 98 1.79 -8.59 -0.05
CA GLU A 98 1.98 -9.87 -0.75
C GLU A 98 1.24 -11.02 -0.04
N ARG A 99 1.64 -12.28 -0.27
CA ARG A 99 1.11 -13.44 0.45
C ARG A 99 2.00 -13.78 1.64
N VAL A 100 1.36 -14.22 2.73
CA VAL A 100 2.00 -14.80 3.92
C VAL A 100 2.83 -16.05 3.58
N THR A 101 2.43 -16.80 2.56
CA THR A 101 3.15 -17.99 2.06
C THR A 101 3.22 -17.98 0.54
N LYS A 102 4.37 -18.37 -0.02
CA LYS A 102 4.61 -18.52 -1.47
C LYS A 102 5.00 -19.96 -1.77
N GLY A 103 4.02 -20.82 -2.04
CA GLY A 103 4.24 -22.26 -2.10
C GLY A 103 4.72 -22.78 -0.73
N TYR A 104 5.92 -23.36 -0.70
CA TYR A 104 6.55 -23.88 0.53
C TYR A 104 7.48 -22.87 1.22
N VAL A 105 7.56 -21.63 0.73
CA VAL A 105 8.46 -20.59 1.27
C VAL A 105 7.66 -19.57 2.09
N ALA A 106 8.25 -19.12 3.20
CA ALA A 106 7.71 -18.04 4.00
C ALA A 106 7.62 -16.73 3.19
N GLY A 107 6.46 -16.11 3.24
CA GLY A 107 6.15 -14.86 2.55
C GLY A 107 6.36 -13.65 3.44
N THR A 108 5.47 -12.68 3.33
CA THR A 108 5.57 -11.40 4.03
C THR A 108 4.23 -10.96 4.62
N PHE A 109 4.30 -10.02 5.56
CA PHE A 109 3.17 -9.26 6.07
C PHE A 109 3.56 -7.79 6.25
N ALA A 110 2.57 -6.90 6.27
CA ALA A 110 2.79 -5.49 6.54
C ALA A 110 2.44 -5.15 7.99
N ARG A 111 3.30 -4.37 8.66
CA ARG A 111 3.03 -3.74 9.95
C ARG A 111 2.86 -2.24 9.74
N ILE A 112 1.74 -1.68 10.17
CA ILE A 112 1.45 -0.25 10.10
C ILE A 112 1.22 0.24 11.53
N GLU A 113 2.01 1.21 11.95
CA GLU A 113 1.89 1.89 13.24
C GLU A 113 1.45 3.33 12.99
N ILE A 114 0.35 3.74 13.62
CA ILE A 114 -0.23 5.07 13.43
C ILE A 114 -0.08 5.86 14.72
N SER A 115 0.80 6.85 14.72
CA SER A 115 1.00 7.74 15.86
C SER A 115 -0.12 8.76 15.98
N GLN A 116 -0.48 9.13 17.22
CA GLN A 116 -1.32 10.29 17.45
C GLN A 116 -0.59 11.56 16.99
N GLY A 117 -1.31 12.52 16.41
CA GLY A 117 -0.71 13.77 15.95
C GLY A 117 -1.73 14.73 15.37
N SER A 118 -1.30 15.97 15.16
CA SER A 118 -2.15 17.07 14.66
C SER A 118 -2.36 17.07 13.14
N SER A 119 -1.51 16.36 12.37
CA SER A 119 -1.69 16.25 10.92
C SER A 119 -2.94 15.43 10.59
N LYS A 120 -3.77 15.97 9.69
CA LYS A 120 -4.96 15.29 9.16
C LYS A 120 -4.59 14.09 8.27
N SER A 121 -3.44 14.16 7.60
CA SER A 121 -2.95 13.06 6.76
C SER A 121 -2.48 11.90 7.61
N VAL A 122 -2.97 10.69 7.30
CA VAL A 122 -2.47 9.46 7.91
C VAL A 122 -1.06 9.14 7.41
N CYS A 123 -0.73 9.49 6.17
CA CYS A 123 0.59 9.24 5.60
C CYS A 123 1.72 9.94 6.36
N ASP A 124 1.45 11.11 6.97
CA ASP A 124 2.45 11.83 7.77
C ASP A 124 2.66 11.24 9.18
N ARG A 125 1.68 10.46 9.67
CA ARG A 125 1.68 9.91 11.04
C ARG A 125 1.88 8.39 11.09
N ALA A 126 1.85 7.74 9.94
CA ALA A 126 1.99 6.30 9.81
C ALA A 126 3.45 5.91 9.55
N SER A 127 3.96 4.98 10.35
CA SER A 127 5.17 4.22 10.08
C SER A 127 4.76 2.85 9.56
N SER A 128 5.32 2.42 8.43
CA SER A 128 4.91 1.17 7.79
C SER A 128 6.13 0.35 7.39
N GLN A 129 6.07 -0.97 7.61
CA GLN A 129 7.17 -1.89 7.37
C GLN A 129 6.63 -3.19 6.75
N ILE A 130 7.39 -3.78 5.83
CA ILE A 130 7.14 -5.13 5.34
C ILE A 130 8.11 -6.08 6.05
N LEU A 131 7.56 -7.12 6.68
CA LEU A 131 8.31 -8.10 7.46
C LEU A 131 8.14 -9.49 6.83
N ARG A 132 9.19 -10.31 6.88
CA ARG A 132 9.13 -11.72 6.47
C ARG A 132 8.59 -12.57 7.62
N VAL A 133 7.79 -13.56 7.26
CA VAL A 133 7.26 -14.59 8.19
C VAL A 133 8.35 -15.59 8.51
#